data_AF-A0A8T4PW35-F1
#
_entry.id   AF-A0A8T4PW35-F1
#
_cell.length_a   1.000
_cell.length_b   1.000
_cell.length_c   1.000
_cell.angle_alpha   90.00
_cell.angle_beta   90.00
_cell.angle_gamma   90.00
#
_symmetry.space_group_name_H-M   'P 1'
#
loop_
_entity.id
_entity.type
_entity.pdbx_description
1 polymer ?
#
loop_
_entity_poly.entity_id
_entity_poly.type
_entity_poly.pdbx_seq_one_letter_code
_entity_poly.pdbx_strand_id
1 'polypeptide(L)'
;MAHEDPAKHLKESPRGQVKRKPQGQQEEQVKGSVNFSFATPAKVEEIIGRTGSRGEAIQIRCRVMDGRDKNKILRRNVKGPIQIGDVLMLRETEFEAGQLTKAGRGSG
;
A
#
# COMPACT_ATOMS: atom_id res chain seq x y z
N MET A 1 -2.37 12.44 73.78
CA MET A 1 -1.36 12.72 72.74
C MET A 1 -1.42 11.55 71.77
N ALA A 2 -2.32 11.49 70.79
CA ALA A 2 -2.56 12.45 69.71
C ALA A 2 -1.21 12.86 69.08
N HIS A 3 -0.78 12.17 68.02
CA HIS A 3 -1.10 12.53 66.64
C HIS A 3 -0.59 11.40 65.73
N GLU A 4 -1.51 10.62 65.18
CA GLU A 4 -1.37 10.13 63.81
C GLU A 4 -1.49 11.35 62.90
N ASP A 5 -0.52 11.58 62.03
CA ASP A 5 -0.72 12.37 60.83
C ASP A 5 0.14 11.80 59.68
N PRO A 6 -0.39 11.84 58.45
CA PRO A 6 -0.25 10.82 57.44
C PRO A 6 0.47 11.43 56.21
N ALA A 7 0.37 10.77 55.06
CA ALA A 7 0.66 11.35 53.75
C ALA A 7 2.16 11.46 53.37
N LYS A 8 2.77 10.31 53.10
CA LYS A 8 3.58 10.20 51.88
C LYS A 8 2.63 10.14 50.68
N HIS A 9 2.15 11.31 50.27
CA HIS A 9 1.37 11.54 49.06
C HIS A 9 2.24 12.31 48.07
N LEU A 10 2.55 11.69 46.93
CA LEU A 10 2.29 12.18 45.58
C LEU A 10 2.96 11.17 44.61
N LYS A 11 2.18 10.28 43.97
CA LYS A 11 1.55 10.46 42.63
C LYS A 11 2.60 10.25 41.52
N GLU A 12 2.45 9.39 40.50
CA GLU A 12 1.26 9.00 39.75
C GLU A 12 1.46 7.65 39.01
N SER A 13 0.46 6.77 39.21
CA SER A 13 -0.20 5.83 38.28
C SER A 13 0.55 5.18 37.10
N PRO A 14 0.63 3.83 37.03
CA PRO A 14 0.93 3.13 35.78
C PRO A 14 -0.23 3.34 34.79
N ARG A 15 0.08 3.87 33.60
CA ARG A 15 -0.86 3.99 32.48
C ARG A 15 -1.42 2.61 32.15
N GLY A 16 -2.68 2.44 32.53
CA GLY A 16 -3.42 1.19 32.48
C GLY A 16 -3.52 0.60 31.08
N GLN A 17 -3.65 -0.72 31.07
CA GLN A 17 -4.08 -1.51 29.93
C GLN A 17 -5.47 -1.03 29.49
N VAL A 18 -5.52 -0.27 28.40
CA VAL A 18 -6.77 0.06 27.73
C VAL A 18 -7.14 -1.13 26.83
N LYS A 19 -7.83 -2.12 27.41
CA LYS A 19 -8.67 -3.04 26.64
C LYS A 19 -9.81 -2.24 26.02
N ARG A 20 -9.72 -1.94 24.72
CA ARG A 20 -10.83 -1.41 23.92
C ARG A 20 -11.09 -2.32 22.73
N LYS A 21 -12.02 -3.24 22.93
CA LYS A 21 -13.11 -3.56 21.98
C LYS A 21 -14.39 -3.55 22.85
N PRO A 22 -15.59 -3.23 22.34
CA PRO A 22 -16.04 -3.33 20.94
C PRO A 22 -16.92 -2.16 20.47
N GLN A 23 -16.92 -1.81 19.18
CA GLN A 23 -18.13 -1.26 18.55
C GLN A 23 -18.20 -1.73 17.09
N GLY A 24 -19.14 -2.64 16.85
CA GLY A 24 -19.62 -2.92 15.50
C GLY A 24 -20.38 -1.70 14.98
N GLN A 25 -20.12 -1.35 13.74
CA GLN A 25 -20.92 -0.43 12.97
C GLN A 25 -21.33 -1.17 11.68
N GLN A 26 -22.50 -1.79 11.80
CA GLN A 26 -23.55 -1.96 10.81
C GLN A 26 -23.08 -2.09 9.35
N GLU A 27 -23.05 -3.34 8.87
CA GLU A 27 -23.02 -3.65 7.44
C GLU A 27 -24.33 -3.17 6.80
N GLU A 28 -24.31 -1.97 6.25
CA GLU A 28 -25.38 -1.48 5.38
C GLU A 28 -25.35 -2.29 4.08
N GLN A 29 -26.41 -3.05 3.88
CA GLN A 29 -26.56 -4.04 2.82
C GLN A 29 -26.82 -3.35 1.47
N VAL A 30 -25.78 -2.75 0.87
CA VAL A 30 -25.87 -2.24 -0.50
C VAL A 30 -25.82 -3.43 -1.45
N LYS A 31 -26.98 -3.78 -2.02
CA LYS A 31 -27.14 -4.78 -3.10
C LYS A 31 -26.33 -4.37 -4.34
N GLY A 32 -25.07 -4.76 -4.34
CA GLY A 32 -24.23 -4.90 -5.52
C GLY A 32 -23.22 -5.99 -5.18
N SER A 33 -23.33 -7.16 -5.82
CA SER A 33 -22.36 -8.25 -5.63
C SER A 33 -21.02 -7.81 -6.22
N VAL A 34 -20.21 -7.12 -5.43
CA VAL A 34 -18.86 -6.73 -5.81
C VAL A 34 -17.92 -7.90 -5.52
N ASN A 35 -17.43 -8.54 -6.58
CA ASN A 35 -16.43 -9.60 -6.46
C ASN A 35 -15.07 -8.99 -6.12
N PHE A 36 -14.66 -9.10 -4.86
CA PHE A 36 -13.31 -8.74 -4.44
C PHE A 36 -12.34 -9.88 -4.70
N SER A 37 -11.42 -9.69 -5.64
CA SER A 37 -10.29 -10.59 -5.86
C SER A 37 -9.12 -10.24 -4.94
N PHE A 38 -8.33 -11.23 -4.54
CA PHE A 38 -7.07 -11.02 -3.84
C PHE A 38 -6.16 -10.07 -4.62
N ALA A 39 -5.49 -9.15 -3.92
CA ALA A 39 -4.54 -8.22 -4.50
C ALA A 39 -3.40 -7.95 -3.52
N THR A 40 -2.19 -7.87 -4.06
CA THR A 40 -0.96 -7.70 -3.30
C THR A 40 -0.49 -6.25 -3.36
N PRO A 41 -0.18 -5.60 -2.22
CA PRO A 41 0.33 -4.23 -2.21
C PRO A 41 1.77 -4.17 -2.76
N ALA A 42 2.04 -3.19 -3.62
CA ALA A 42 3.37 -2.92 -4.17
C ALA A 42 3.66 -1.41 -4.19
N LYS A 43 4.84 -1.01 -3.69
CA LYS A 43 5.28 0.39 -3.63
C LYS A 43 6.04 0.78 -4.88
N VAL A 44 5.74 1.93 -5.47
CA VAL A 44 6.50 2.48 -6.60
C VAL A 44 7.87 2.94 -6.12
N GLU A 45 8.92 2.37 -6.72
CA GLU A 45 10.32 2.72 -6.42
C GLU A 45 10.89 3.65 -7.51
N GLU A 46 10.53 3.42 -8.78
CA GLU A 46 11.09 4.16 -9.91
C GLU A 46 10.06 4.36 -11.02
N ILE A 47 10.10 5.52 -11.68
CA ILE A 47 9.33 5.80 -12.90
C ILE A 47 10.28 5.69 -14.10
N ILE A 48 10.04 4.72 -14.99
CA ILE A 48 10.91 4.47 -16.15
C ILE A 48 10.63 5.50 -17.25
N GLY A 49 9.36 5.80 -17.52
CA GLY A 49 8.96 6.77 -18.54
C GLY A 49 7.59 6.47 -19.15
N ARG A 50 7.17 7.29 -20.12
CA ARG A 50 5.92 7.07 -20.86
C ARG A 50 6.09 5.97 -21.92
N THR A 51 5.07 5.14 -22.08
CA THR A 51 5.00 4.01 -23.01
C THR A 51 3.67 3.99 -23.77
N GLY A 52 3.63 3.26 -24.89
CA GLY A 52 2.52 3.22 -25.85
C GLY A 52 2.66 4.25 -26.98
N SER A 53 2.07 3.98 -28.14
CA SER A 53 2.16 4.82 -29.35
C SER A 53 1.68 6.26 -29.14
N ARG A 54 0.78 6.48 -28.17
CA ARG A 54 0.24 7.78 -27.78
C ARG A 54 0.67 8.26 -26.38
N GLY A 55 1.60 7.56 -25.73
CA GLY A 55 2.05 7.92 -24.38
C GLY A 55 0.97 7.78 -23.30
N GLU A 56 -0.03 6.93 -23.51
CA GLU A 56 -1.20 6.75 -22.64
C GLU A 56 -0.86 6.07 -21.30
N ALA A 57 0.29 5.41 -21.22
CA ALA A 57 0.73 4.70 -20.04
C ALA A 57 2.12 5.16 -19.60
N ILE A 58 2.41 4.97 -18.32
CA ILE A 58 3.71 5.19 -17.71
C ILE A 58 4.22 3.83 -17.26
N GLN A 59 5.41 3.44 -17.72
CA GLN A 59 6.09 2.26 -17.23
C GLN A 59 6.81 2.62 -15.92
N ILE A 60 6.60 1.81 -14.89
CA ILE A 60 7.16 1.98 -13.56
C ILE A 60 7.83 0.69 -13.08
N ARG A 61 8.68 0.81 -12.08
CA ARG A 61 9.12 -0.31 -11.24
C ARG A 61 8.51 -0.16 -9.85
N CYS A 62 7.84 -1.21 -9.40
CA CYS A 62 7.28 -1.29 -8.07
C CYS A 62 7.82 -2.50 -7.31
N ARG A 63 8.07 -2.34 -6.02
CA ARG A 63 8.47 -3.40 -5.10
C ARG A 63 7.25 -3.95 -4.38
N VAL A 64 7.06 -5.26 -4.44
CA VAL A 64 6.00 -5.96 -3.71
C VAL A 64 6.27 -5.89 -2.20
N MET A 65 5.27 -5.45 -1.43
CA MET A 65 5.40 -5.23 0.01
C MET A 65 5.03 -6.45 0.86
N ASP A 66 4.16 -7.32 0.35
CA ASP A 66 3.60 -8.45 1.09
C ASP A 66 3.34 -9.67 0.19
N GLY A 67 3.02 -10.81 0.80
CA GLY A 67 2.70 -12.05 0.10
C GLY A 67 3.93 -12.86 -0.32
N ARG A 68 3.72 -13.83 -1.21
CA ARG A 68 4.74 -14.80 -1.65
C ARG A 68 5.94 -14.15 -2.32
N ASP A 69 5.71 -13.09 -3.09
CA ASP A 69 6.71 -12.37 -3.88
C ASP A 69 7.28 -11.14 -3.16
N LYS A 70 7.25 -11.09 -1.82
CA LYS A 70 7.73 -9.94 -1.05
C LYS A 70 9.15 -9.53 -1.47
N ASN A 71 9.38 -8.22 -1.60
CA ASN A 71 10.61 -7.58 -2.07
C ASN A 71 10.96 -7.78 -3.56
N LYS A 72 10.16 -8.53 -4.33
CA LYS A 72 10.32 -8.61 -5.78
C LYS A 72 10.04 -7.26 -6.43
N ILE A 73 10.89 -6.86 -7.37
CA ILE A 73 10.70 -5.65 -8.18
C ILE A 73 10.04 -6.06 -9.49
N LEU A 74 8.90 -5.46 -9.81
CA LEU A 74 8.09 -5.75 -10.99
C LEU A 74 7.95 -4.51 -11.86
N ARG A 75 7.92 -4.70 -13.17
CA ARG A 75 7.55 -3.62 -14.12
C ARG A 75 6.05 -3.62 -14.37
N ARG A 76 5.43 -2.45 -14.26
CA ARG A 76 4.00 -2.26 -14.53
C ARG A 76 3.75 -1.03 -15.37
N ASN A 77 2.70 -1.11 -16.18
CA ASN A 77 2.16 0.03 -16.91
C ASN A 77 1.01 0.60 -16.10
N VAL A 78 1.09 1.88 -15.76
CA VAL A 78 0.07 2.62 -15.04
C VAL A 78 -0.50 3.67 -15.99
N LYS A 79 -1.83 3.83 -15.97
CA LYS A 79 -2.49 4.92 -16.71
C LYS A 79 -2.70 6.08 -15.75
N GLY A 80 -2.32 7.28 -16.20
CA GLY A 80 -2.47 8.52 -15.41
C GLY A 80 -1.21 8.91 -14.62
N PRO A 81 -1.30 9.99 -13.83
CA PRO A 81 -0.18 10.48 -13.03
C PRO A 81 0.16 9.49 -11.90
N ILE A 82 1.45 9.31 -11.66
CA ILE A 82 1.99 8.43 -10.61
C ILE A 82 3.27 9.05 -10.05
N GLN A 83 3.55 8.83 -8.77
CA GLN A 83 4.74 9.32 -8.08
C GLN A 83 5.49 8.19 -7.39
N ILE A 84 6.78 8.44 -7.10
CA ILE A 84 7.59 7.53 -6.29
C ILE A 84 7.01 7.48 -4.89
N GLY A 85 6.83 6.28 -4.34
CA GLY A 85 6.25 6.06 -3.03
C GLY A 85 4.77 5.67 -3.03
N ASP A 86 4.07 5.82 -4.16
CA ASP A 86 2.68 5.38 -4.29
C ASP A 86 2.55 3.86 -4.11
N VAL A 87 1.38 3.40 -3.65
CA VAL A 87 1.10 1.97 -3.45
C VAL A 87 0.03 1.51 -4.44
N LEU A 88 0.33 0.45 -5.17
CA LEU A 88 -0.54 -0.20 -6.15
C LEU A 88 -0.99 -1.56 -5.62
N MET A 89 -2.27 -1.89 -5.85
CA MET A 89 -2.81 -3.22 -5.54
C MET A 89 -2.72 -4.10 -6.80
N LEU A 90 -1.77 -5.03 -6.81
CA LEU A 90 -1.52 -5.94 -7.93
C LEU A 90 -2.33 -7.21 -7.78
N ARG A 91 -3.24 -7.49 -8.72
CA ARG A 91 -3.99 -8.77 -8.74
C ARG A 91 -3.09 -9.96 -9.06
N GLU A 92 -2.04 -9.72 -9.82
CA GLU A 92 -1.10 -10.74 -10.27
C GLU A 92 0.31 -10.21 -10.07
N THR A 93 1.19 -10.96 -9.41
CA THR A 93 2.62 -10.61 -9.17
C THR A 93 3.58 -11.39 -10.06
N GLU A 94 3.05 -12.29 -10.88
CA GLU A 94 3.83 -13.22 -11.71
C GLU A 94 4.26 -12.60 -13.04
N PHE A 95 3.44 -11.73 -13.63
CA PHE A 95 3.71 -11.11 -14.93
C PHE A 95 4.48 -9.78 -14.83
N GLU A 96 5.31 -9.48 -15.83
CA GLU A 96 5.96 -8.17 -15.97
C GLU A 96 5.61 -7.53 -17.32
N ALA A 97 5.52 -6.20 -17.34
CA ALA A 97 5.44 -5.48 -18.61
C ALA A 97 6.74 -5.64 -19.40
N GLY A 98 6.61 -5.94 -20.70
CA GLY A 98 7.74 -6.06 -21.61
C GLY A 98 8.63 -4.81 -21.64
N GLN A 99 9.91 -5.00 -21.95
CA GLN A 99 10.87 -3.91 -22.04
C GLN A 99 10.53 -3.00 -23.23
N LEU A 100 10.70 -1.69 -23.05
CA LEU A 100 10.61 -0.72 -24.13
C LEU A 100 11.82 -0.90 -25.06
N THR A 101 11.73 -1.83 -26.02
CA THR A 101 12.73 -1.92 -27.08
C THR A 101 12.50 -0.74 -28.03
N LYS A 102 13.50 0.14 -28.17
CA LYS A 102 13.56 1.12 -29.25
C LYS A 102 13.84 0.35 -30.56
N ALA A 103 12.88 -0.41 -31.05
CA ALA A 103 12.93 -0.87 -32.43
C ALA A 103 12.61 0.34 -33.31
N GLY A 104 13.66 1.09 -33.66
CA GLY A 104 13.58 2.18 -34.61
C GLY A 104 12.99 1.66 -35.92
N ARG A 105 11.82 2.18 -36.30
CA ARG A 105 11.46 2.28 -37.70
C ARG A 105 12.03 3.60 -38.19
N GLY A 106 12.97 3.55 -39.11
CA GLY A 106 13.44 4.72 -39.85
C GLY A 106 14.93 5.00 -39.72
N SER A 107 15.74 4.23 -40.45
CA SER A 107 16.99 4.73 -41.02
C SER A 107 17.29 3.92 -42.29
N GLY A 108 17.12 4.54 -43.45
CA GLY A 108 17.46 3.97 -44.77
C GLY A 108 16.25 3.50 -45.55
#